data_AF-A0A938LS55-F1
#
_entry.id   AF-A0A938LS55-F1
#
_cell.length_a   1.000
_cell.length_b   1.000
_cell.length_c   1.000
_cell.angle_alpha   90.00
_cell.angle_beta   90.00
_cell.angle_gamma   90.00
#
_symmetry.space_group_name_H-M   'P 1'
#
loop_
_entity.id
_entity.type
_entity.pdbx_description
1 polymer ?
#
loop_
_entity_poly.entity_id
_entity_poly.type
_entity_poly.pdbx_seq_one_letter_code
_entity_poly.pdbx_strand_id
1 'polypeptide(L)'
;MYEEKYHLTDNQQDILSHPQRRGQIHVLTIDPVLAADVCERIGSDKRLQRYALICPHAADVRSGLEEIERTAQETTASRLIIFDVRRVTLPRLRKYYNAIVGYNRRDFNKLCYTICIGDGPVNLFQDGRVVDLFVPFLAAHRVDFYPAVFFFDPFLHYEPSEVPAQALDDEFVIPEALPQRLVPYFRENMRKVGPIRQFFRAVDKDDETRDRRRRLLRHMYKKRLAALFPGRAEEFKDLLSRRGIQLASEKMNLYPLYFEDWVCDLMRKARRNARPKG
;
A
#
# COMPACT_ATOMS: atom_id res chain seq x y z
N MET A 1 1.70 -30.10 -48.30
CA MET A 1 1.03 -28.95 -47.66
C MET A 1 1.97 -28.45 -46.58
N TYR A 2 2.65 -27.34 -46.83
CA TYR A 2 3.47 -26.66 -45.83
C TYR A 2 2.60 -25.60 -45.16
N GLU A 3 2.36 -25.74 -43.85
CA GLU A 3 1.73 -24.70 -43.05
C GLU A 3 2.70 -23.52 -42.94
N GLU A 4 2.38 -22.42 -43.62
CA GLU A 4 3.01 -21.12 -43.38
C GLU A 4 2.66 -20.66 -41.96
N LYS A 5 3.61 -20.85 -41.03
CA LYS A 5 3.60 -20.16 -39.74
C LYS A 5 3.78 -18.68 -40.01
N TYR A 6 2.68 -17.95 -40.00
CA TYR A 6 2.66 -16.49 -39.94
C TYR A 6 3.31 -16.02 -38.63
N HIS A 7 4.59 -15.65 -38.70
CA HIS A 7 5.22 -14.82 -37.68
C HIS A 7 4.71 -13.39 -37.85
N LEU A 8 3.66 -13.04 -37.13
CA LEU A 8 3.29 -11.64 -36.90
C LEU A 8 4.44 -10.98 -36.14
N THR A 9 5.32 -10.29 -36.86
CA THR A 9 6.25 -9.33 -36.26
C THR A 9 5.44 -8.13 -35.76
N ASP A 10 5.19 -8.14 -34.45
CA ASP A 10 4.52 -7.09 -33.67
C ASP A 10 5.39 -5.82 -33.60
N ASN A 11 5.52 -5.14 -34.74
CA ASN A 11 6.23 -3.87 -34.88
C ASN A 11 5.26 -2.68 -35.00
N GLN A 12 3.96 -2.90 -34.81
CA GLN A 12 3.00 -1.82 -34.66
C GLN A 12 2.98 -1.43 -33.19
N GLN A 13 3.26 -0.15 -32.90
CA GLN A 13 3.23 0.50 -31.58
C GLN A 13 2.52 -0.35 -30.51
N ASP A 14 3.27 -0.90 -29.54
CA ASP A 14 2.74 -1.72 -28.44
C ASP A 14 1.64 -0.93 -27.70
N ILE A 15 0.39 -1.12 -28.13
CA ILE A 15 -0.79 -0.34 -27.71
C ILE A 15 -1.13 -0.54 -26.22
N LEU A 16 -0.49 -1.53 -25.59
CA LEU A 16 -0.69 -1.86 -24.18
C LEU A 16 0.36 -1.21 -23.27
N SER A 17 1.43 -0.65 -23.84
CA SER A 17 2.45 0.09 -23.10
C SER A 17 2.24 1.60 -23.21
N HIS A 18 2.48 2.31 -22.11
CA HIS A 18 2.22 3.74 -21.97
C HIS A 18 3.55 4.48 -21.70
N PRO A 19 4.39 4.73 -22.72
CA PRO A 19 5.72 5.33 -22.54
C PRO A 19 5.68 6.78 -22.05
N GLN A 20 4.56 7.49 -22.28
CA GLN A 20 4.40 8.91 -21.95
C GLN A 20 3.83 9.17 -20.54
N ARG A 21 3.99 8.22 -19.61
CA ARG A 21 3.56 8.38 -18.20
C ARG A 21 4.13 9.65 -17.56
N ARG A 22 3.27 10.37 -16.86
CA ARG A 22 3.50 11.66 -16.19
C ARG A 22 3.99 11.46 -14.76
N GLY A 23 4.44 12.53 -14.13
CA GLY A 23 4.79 12.54 -12.71
C GLY A 23 3.56 12.47 -11.79
N GLN A 24 2.69 11.48 -11.97
CA GLN A 24 1.45 11.30 -11.23
C GLN A 24 1.52 10.08 -10.31
N ILE A 25 0.90 10.20 -9.14
CA ILE A 25 0.72 9.15 -8.15
C ILE A 25 -0.79 9.00 -7.91
N HIS A 26 -1.35 7.85 -8.24
CA HIS A 26 -2.73 7.52 -7.88
C HIS A 26 -2.76 6.81 -6.52
N VAL A 27 -3.59 7.30 -5.60
CA VAL A 27 -3.91 6.66 -4.33
C VAL A 27 -5.32 6.11 -4.45
N LEU A 28 -5.46 4.79 -4.46
CA LEU A 28 -6.74 4.12 -4.67
C LEU A 28 -7.18 3.51 -3.35
N THR A 29 -8.09 4.17 -2.64
CA THR A 29 -8.74 3.63 -1.44
C THR A 29 -10.11 4.28 -1.26
N ILE A 30 -11.03 3.56 -0.63
CA ILE A 30 -12.34 4.06 -0.19
C ILE A 30 -12.34 4.44 1.29
N ASP A 31 -11.18 4.35 1.95
CA ASP A 31 -11.03 4.75 3.34
C ASP A 31 -10.46 6.16 3.44
N PRO A 32 -11.25 7.13 3.93
CA PRO A 32 -10.80 8.51 4.05
C PRO A 32 -9.61 8.67 5.01
N VAL A 33 -9.49 7.81 6.03
CA VAL A 33 -8.39 7.88 7.00
C VAL A 33 -7.07 7.44 6.36
N LEU A 34 -7.10 6.37 5.57
CA LEU A 34 -5.92 5.93 4.82
C LEU A 34 -5.57 6.92 3.71
N ALA A 35 -6.57 7.41 2.97
CA ALA A 35 -6.41 8.44 1.94
C ALA A 35 -5.71 9.68 2.50
N ALA A 36 -6.26 10.28 3.57
CA ALA A 36 -5.69 11.48 4.19
C ALA A 36 -4.26 11.24 4.69
N ASP A 37 -3.98 10.09 5.31
CA ASP A 37 -2.63 9.77 5.79
C ASP A 37 -1.61 9.65 4.66
N VAL A 38 -1.91 8.86 3.62
CA VAL A 38 -1.03 8.72 2.45
C VAL A 38 -0.84 10.05 1.74
N CYS A 39 -1.93 10.79 1.51
CA CYS A 39 -1.91 12.04 0.76
C CYS A 39 -1.12 13.13 1.46
N GLU A 40 -1.35 13.33 2.76
CA GLU A 40 -0.60 14.32 3.53
C GLU A 40 0.87 13.94 3.70
N ARG A 41 1.21 12.65 3.81
CA ARG A 41 2.61 12.19 3.83
C ARG A 41 3.34 12.54 2.53
N ILE A 42 2.72 12.22 1.40
CA ILE A 42 3.30 12.50 0.09
C ILE A 42 3.37 14.02 -0.15
N GLY A 43 2.30 14.75 0.16
CA GLY A 43 2.21 16.20 -0.05
C GLY A 43 3.16 17.03 0.83
N SER A 44 3.46 16.55 2.05
CA SER A 44 4.38 17.23 2.97
C SER A 44 5.87 16.91 2.73
N ASP A 45 6.20 15.86 1.97
CA ASP A 45 7.57 15.54 1.64
C ASP A 45 8.09 16.43 0.49
N LYS A 46 9.07 17.29 0.79
CA LYS A 46 9.71 18.21 -0.16
C LYS A 46 10.24 17.51 -1.43
N ARG A 47 10.61 16.23 -1.35
CA ARG A 47 11.12 15.45 -2.49
C ARG A 47 10.03 15.03 -3.46
N LEU A 48 8.77 15.06 -3.01
CA LEU A 48 7.59 14.57 -3.72
C LEU A 48 6.67 15.69 -4.23
N GLN A 49 6.84 16.93 -3.77
CA GLN A 49 6.01 18.10 -4.13
C GLN A 49 5.80 18.34 -5.63
N ARG A 50 6.74 17.89 -6.48
CA ARG A 50 6.64 18.02 -7.94
C ARG A 50 5.73 17.00 -8.62
N TYR A 51 5.24 16.01 -7.87
CA TYR A 51 4.39 14.95 -8.40
C TYR A 51 2.93 15.29 -8.11
N ALA A 52 2.09 15.16 -9.13
CA ALA A 52 0.66 15.34 -8.97
C ALA A 52 0.07 14.11 -8.26
N LEU A 53 -0.70 14.37 -7.21
CA LEU A 53 -1.36 13.35 -6.42
C LEU A 53 -2.83 13.29 -6.79
N ILE A 54 -3.31 12.10 -7.13
CA ILE A 54 -4.69 11.86 -7.51
C ILE A 54 -5.27 10.87 -6.50
N CYS A 55 -6.28 11.30 -5.77
CA CYS A 55 -6.94 10.53 -4.73
C CYS A 55 -8.45 10.77 -4.83
N PRO A 56 -9.29 9.76 -4.55
CA PRO A 56 -10.71 9.97 -4.40
C PRO A 56 -11.02 11.02 -3.32
N HIS A 57 -11.97 11.92 -3.58
CA HIS A 57 -12.43 12.98 -2.67
C HIS A 57 -13.82 12.66 -2.07
N ALA A 58 -14.24 11.41 -2.14
CA ALA A 58 -15.56 10.98 -1.72
C ALA A 58 -15.77 11.05 -0.19
N ALA A 59 -16.96 11.52 0.21
CA ALA A 59 -17.40 11.55 1.60
C ALA A 59 -17.88 10.18 2.11
N ASP A 60 -18.23 9.28 1.20
CA ASP A 60 -18.77 7.95 1.49
C ASP A 60 -18.18 6.89 0.54
N VAL A 61 -18.42 5.62 0.88
CA VAL A 61 -17.86 4.47 0.16
C VAL A 61 -18.37 4.38 -1.27
N ARG A 62 -19.66 4.61 -1.51
CA ARG A 62 -20.27 4.48 -2.84
C ARG A 62 -19.68 5.51 -3.79
N SER A 63 -19.68 6.77 -3.37
CA SER A 63 -19.07 7.88 -4.13
C SER A 63 -17.59 7.61 -4.40
N GLY A 64 -16.88 6.98 -3.45
CA GLY A 64 -15.48 6.58 -3.61
C GLY A 64 -15.27 5.51 -4.67
N LEU A 65 -16.15 4.51 -4.74
CA LEU A 65 -16.11 3.47 -5.78
C LEU A 65 -16.39 4.07 -7.16
N GLU A 66 -17.38 4.95 -7.28
CA GLU A 66 -17.73 5.63 -8.53
C GLU A 66 -16.57 6.53 -9.03
N GLU A 67 -15.87 7.21 -8.14
CA GLU A 67 -14.70 8.01 -8.49
C GLU A 67 -13.50 7.14 -8.93
N ILE A 68 -13.25 6.02 -8.25
CA ILE A 68 -12.22 5.05 -8.67
C ILE A 68 -12.56 4.47 -10.05
N GLU A 69 -13.83 4.17 -10.33
CA GLU A 69 -14.27 3.70 -11.65
C GLU A 69 -13.99 4.76 -12.74
N ARG A 70 -14.39 6.01 -12.49
CA ARG A 70 -14.19 7.12 -13.42
C ARG A 70 -12.72 7.40 -13.72
N THR A 71 -11.85 7.30 -12.72
CA THR A 71 -10.40 7.58 -12.84
C THR A 71 -9.58 6.35 -13.23
N ALA A 72 -10.20 5.17 -13.39
CA ALA A 72 -9.50 3.93 -13.65
C ALA A 72 -8.60 3.99 -14.90
N GLN A 73 -9.08 4.56 -16.01
CA GLN A 73 -8.27 4.67 -17.24
C GLN A 73 -7.15 5.71 -17.10
N GLU A 74 -7.33 6.76 -16.31
CA GLU A 74 -6.32 7.81 -16.10
C GLU A 74 -5.05 7.26 -15.41
N THR A 75 -5.15 6.11 -14.74
CA THR A 75 -4.00 5.43 -14.15
C THR A 75 -2.91 5.04 -15.17
N THR A 76 -3.27 4.91 -16.46
CA THR A 76 -2.31 4.69 -17.57
C THR A 76 -1.30 5.82 -17.71
N ALA A 77 -1.64 7.03 -17.28
CA ALA A 77 -0.72 8.16 -17.25
C ALA A 77 0.16 8.20 -15.99
N SER A 78 -0.10 7.38 -14.98
CA SER A 78 0.59 7.45 -13.69
C SER A 78 1.88 6.63 -13.66
N ARG A 79 2.87 7.10 -12.89
CA ARG A 79 4.12 6.35 -12.65
C ARG A 79 4.07 5.50 -11.39
N LEU A 80 3.14 5.80 -10.49
CA LEU A 80 2.93 5.05 -9.27
C LEU A 80 1.44 4.92 -9.00
N ILE A 81 1.01 3.71 -8.63
CA ILE A 81 -0.33 3.42 -8.16
C ILE A 81 -0.22 2.79 -6.77
N ILE A 82 -0.93 3.33 -5.80
CA ILE A 82 -0.97 2.83 -4.43
C ILE A 82 -2.34 2.18 -4.24
N PHE A 83 -2.36 0.86 -4.05
CA PHE A 83 -3.57 0.07 -3.83
C PHE A 83 -3.78 -0.18 -2.34
N ASP A 84 -5.01 0.03 -1.88
CA ASP A 84 -5.49 -0.47 -0.60
C ASP A 84 -6.01 -1.90 -0.78
N VAL A 85 -5.26 -2.87 -0.27
CA VAL A 85 -5.56 -4.30 -0.43
C VAL A 85 -6.01 -4.94 0.89
N ARG A 86 -6.50 -4.14 1.84
CA ARG A 86 -6.98 -4.65 3.11
C ARG A 86 -8.17 -5.56 2.93
N ARG A 87 -8.29 -6.58 3.79
CA ARG A 87 -9.40 -7.54 3.75
C ARG A 87 -10.78 -6.88 3.77
N VAL A 88 -10.93 -5.79 4.51
CA VAL A 88 -12.22 -5.09 4.63
C VAL A 88 -12.60 -4.33 3.35
N THR A 89 -11.65 -3.65 2.68
CA THR A 89 -11.95 -2.80 1.52
C THR A 89 -11.83 -3.53 0.17
N LEU A 90 -10.89 -4.48 0.06
CA LEU A 90 -10.55 -5.15 -1.19
C LEU A 90 -11.74 -5.82 -1.90
N PRO A 91 -12.69 -6.50 -1.22
CA PRO A 91 -13.85 -7.10 -1.90
C PRO A 91 -14.67 -6.09 -2.72
N ARG A 92 -14.84 -4.87 -2.21
CA ARG A 92 -15.57 -3.79 -2.90
C ARG A 92 -14.73 -3.17 -4.03
N LEU A 93 -13.40 -3.14 -3.86
CA LEU A 93 -12.47 -2.53 -4.81
C LEU A 93 -12.06 -3.46 -5.96
N ARG A 94 -12.23 -4.78 -5.80
CA ARG A 94 -11.67 -5.81 -6.69
C ARG A 94 -12.05 -5.62 -8.16
N LYS A 95 -13.33 -5.34 -8.46
CA LYS A 95 -13.79 -5.10 -9.85
C LYS A 95 -12.97 -3.99 -10.51
N TYR A 96 -12.85 -2.85 -9.84
CA TYR A 96 -12.17 -1.67 -10.35
C TYR A 96 -10.66 -1.88 -10.45
N TYR A 97 -10.08 -2.53 -9.44
CA TYR A 97 -8.65 -2.85 -9.45
C TYR A 97 -8.27 -3.80 -10.58
N ASN A 98 -9.11 -4.80 -10.89
CA ASN A 98 -8.87 -5.70 -12.01
C ASN A 98 -8.82 -4.94 -13.35
N ALA A 99 -9.71 -3.95 -13.54
CA ALA A 99 -9.67 -3.09 -14.73
C ALA A 99 -8.38 -2.25 -14.79
N ILE A 100 -8.02 -1.59 -13.68
CA ILE A 100 -6.79 -0.77 -13.56
C ILE A 100 -5.55 -1.62 -13.82
N VAL A 101 -5.47 -2.82 -13.25
CA VAL A 101 -4.39 -3.78 -13.49
C VAL A 101 -4.36 -4.15 -14.97
N GLY A 102 -5.51 -4.45 -15.58
CA GLY A 102 -5.63 -4.73 -17.01
C GLY A 102 -5.02 -3.63 -17.88
N TYR A 103 -5.31 -2.36 -17.59
CA TYR A 103 -4.79 -1.22 -18.34
C TYR A 103 -3.27 -1.01 -18.20
N ASN A 104 -2.66 -1.46 -17.10
CA ASN A 104 -1.28 -1.13 -16.74
C ASN A 104 -0.32 -2.32 -16.70
N ARG A 105 -0.81 -3.56 -16.80
CA ARG A 105 -0.04 -4.80 -16.56
C ARG A 105 1.27 -4.88 -17.33
N ARG A 106 1.28 -4.39 -18.58
CA ARG A 106 2.45 -4.39 -19.46
C ARG A 106 3.61 -3.54 -18.91
N ASP A 107 3.27 -2.45 -18.23
CA ASP A 107 4.21 -1.45 -17.72
C ASP A 107 4.62 -1.64 -16.27
N PHE A 108 3.94 -2.53 -15.55
CA PHE A 108 4.23 -2.79 -14.14
C PHE A 108 5.68 -3.22 -13.92
N ASN A 109 6.27 -2.64 -12.87
CA ASN A 109 7.66 -2.75 -12.48
C ASN A 109 8.69 -2.23 -13.51
N LYS A 110 8.23 -1.57 -14.58
CA LYS A 110 9.07 -0.95 -15.62
C LYS A 110 8.83 0.56 -15.70
N LEU A 111 7.66 0.97 -16.17
CA LEU A 111 7.28 2.38 -16.38
C LEU A 111 6.26 2.85 -15.35
N CYS A 112 5.49 1.92 -14.78
CA CYS A 112 4.61 2.13 -13.65
C CYS A 112 5.00 1.19 -12.51
N TYR A 113 5.04 1.69 -11.29
CA TYR A 113 5.22 0.87 -10.09
C TYR A 113 3.92 0.82 -9.30
N THR A 114 3.77 -0.23 -8.52
CA THR A 114 2.63 -0.38 -7.62
C THR A 114 3.13 -0.55 -6.19
N ILE A 115 2.43 0.06 -5.24
CA ILE A 115 2.57 -0.20 -3.81
C ILE A 115 1.24 -0.77 -3.33
N CYS A 116 1.29 -1.82 -2.54
CA CYS A 116 0.10 -2.32 -1.83
C CYS A 116 0.21 -1.95 -0.35
N ILE A 117 -0.86 -1.43 0.25
CA ILE A 117 -0.99 -1.27 1.70
C ILE A 117 -2.07 -2.23 2.15
N GLY A 118 -1.76 -3.09 3.11
CA GLY A 118 -2.68 -4.13 3.56
C GLY A 118 -2.48 -4.52 5.01
N ASP A 119 -3.42 -5.28 5.53
CA ASP A 119 -3.50 -5.69 6.93
C ASP A 119 -2.95 -7.10 7.19
N GLY A 120 -2.38 -7.76 6.18
CA GLY A 120 -1.66 -9.04 6.33
C GLY A 120 -2.56 -10.28 6.48
N PRO A 121 -1.94 -11.47 6.72
CA PRO A 121 -2.64 -12.74 6.88
C PRO A 121 -3.54 -12.75 8.13
N VAL A 122 -4.73 -13.33 8.05
CA VAL A 122 -5.71 -13.34 9.16
C VAL A 122 -5.16 -13.94 10.45
N ASN A 123 -4.42 -15.04 10.30
CA ASN A 123 -3.97 -15.86 11.41
C ASN A 123 -2.54 -15.50 11.83
N LEU A 124 -2.07 -14.27 11.56
CA LEU A 124 -0.67 -13.88 11.72
C LEU A 124 -0.13 -14.10 13.14
N PHE A 125 -0.96 -13.94 14.15
CA PHE A 125 -0.59 -14.10 15.56
C PHE A 125 -1.06 -15.44 16.15
N GLN A 126 -1.64 -16.32 15.34
CA GLN A 126 -2.00 -17.68 15.74
C GLN A 126 -0.81 -18.63 15.45
N ASP A 127 -0.61 -19.61 16.32
CA ASP A 127 0.34 -20.73 16.14
C ASP A 127 1.84 -20.37 15.94
N GLY A 128 2.25 -19.12 16.16
CA GLY A 128 3.67 -18.70 16.09
C GLY A 128 4.31 -18.78 14.69
N ARG A 129 3.54 -19.04 13.63
CA ARG A 129 4.01 -19.17 12.23
C ARG A 129 3.78 -17.86 11.48
N VAL A 130 4.75 -16.95 11.53
CA VAL A 130 4.52 -15.56 11.10
C VAL A 130 4.96 -15.33 9.65
N VAL A 131 6.24 -15.59 9.39
CA VAL A 131 6.88 -15.34 8.10
C VAL A 131 6.27 -16.24 7.03
N ASP A 132 6.02 -17.49 7.39
CA ASP A 132 5.49 -18.50 6.47
C ASP A 132 4.06 -18.19 6.02
N LEU A 133 3.26 -17.47 6.83
CA LEU A 133 1.92 -17.03 6.44
C LEU A 133 1.97 -15.85 5.46
N PHE A 134 3.00 -15.02 5.51
CA PHE A 134 3.16 -13.92 4.57
C PHE A 134 3.55 -14.39 3.17
N VAL A 135 4.28 -15.51 3.02
CA VAL A 135 4.69 -16.01 1.69
C VAL A 135 3.48 -16.27 0.76
N PRO A 136 2.50 -17.14 1.11
CA PRO A 136 1.34 -17.37 0.25
C PRO A 136 0.44 -16.13 0.13
N PHE A 137 0.36 -15.30 1.19
CA PHE A 137 -0.43 -14.07 1.18
C PHE A 137 0.12 -13.04 0.17
N LEU A 138 1.43 -12.80 0.19
CA LEU A 138 2.10 -11.88 -0.73
C LEU A 138 2.12 -12.44 -2.16
N ALA A 139 2.25 -13.76 -2.33
CA ALA A 139 2.16 -14.41 -3.63
C ALA A 139 0.80 -14.18 -4.31
N ALA A 140 -0.30 -14.21 -3.56
CA ALA A 140 -1.62 -13.88 -4.10
C ALA A 140 -1.67 -12.43 -4.62
N HIS A 141 -1.22 -11.47 -3.81
CA HIS A 141 -1.16 -10.07 -4.23
C HIS A 141 -0.20 -9.80 -5.39
N ARG A 142 0.84 -10.62 -5.57
CA ARG A 142 1.74 -10.49 -6.71
C ARG A 142 1.04 -10.75 -8.03
N VAL A 143 0.24 -11.80 -8.09
CA VAL A 143 -0.47 -12.18 -9.31
C VAL A 143 -1.46 -11.08 -9.71
N ASP A 144 -2.10 -10.48 -8.71
CA ASP A 144 -3.16 -9.49 -8.91
C ASP A 144 -2.62 -8.07 -9.14
N PHE A 145 -1.62 -7.62 -8.38
CA PHE A 145 -1.24 -6.19 -8.30
C PHE A 145 0.22 -5.88 -8.65
N TYR A 146 1.07 -6.90 -8.83
CA TYR A 146 2.50 -6.75 -9.14
C TYR A 146 3.27 -5.77 -8.22
N PRO A 147 3.04 -5.77 -6.89
CA PRO A 147 3.61 -4.77 -5.99
C PRO A 147 5.13 -4.75 -6.06
N ALA A 148 5.69 -3.56 -6.24
CA ALA A 148 7.12 -3.32 -6.05
C ALA A 148 7.50 -3.46 -4.56
N VAL A 149 6.56 -3.12 -3.68
CA VAL A 149 6.63 -3.31 -2.23
C VAL A 149 5.22 -3.41 -1.67
N PHE A 150 5.05 -4.31 -0.71
CA PHE A 150 3.88 -4.42 0.14
C PHE A 150 4.18 -3.76 1.50
N PHE A 151 3.26 -2.93 1.97
CA PHE A 151 3.30 -2.32 3.28
C PHE A 151 2.25 -2.98 4.18
N PHE A 152 2.73 -3.76 5.14
CA PHE A 152 1.90 -4.29 6.21
C PHE A 152 1.59 -3.19 7.21
N ASP A 153 0.31 -2.96 7.49
CA ASP A 153 -0.16 -1.98 8.47
C ASP A 153 -0.64 -2.65 9.76
N PRO A 154 0.16 -2.64 10.83
CA PRO A 154 -0.20 -3.30 12.08
C PRO A 154 -1.41 -2.65 12.79
N PHE A 155 -1.72 -1.38 12.51
CA PHE A 155 -2.86 -0.69 13.12
C PHE A 155 -4.19 -1.14 12.54
N LEU A 156 -4.17 -1.86 11.42
CA LEU A 156 -5.36 -2.31 10.70
C LEU A 156 -5.50 -3.82 10.64
N HIS A 157 -4.56 -4.56 11.23
CA HIS A 157 -4.71 -6.00 11.39
C HIS A 157 -5.65 -6.28 12.54
N TYR A 158 -6.84 -6.80 12.28
CA TYR A 158 -7.76 -7.32 13.30
C TYR A 158 -7.71 -8.84 13.30
N GLU A 159 -7.55 -9.45 14.47
CA GLU A 159 -7.78 -10.88 14.65
C GLU A 159 -9.27 -11.20 14.53
N PRO A 160 -9.68 -12.44 14.22
CA PRO A 160 -11.09 -12.81 14.08
C PRO A 160 -11.96 -12.40 15.28
N SER A 161 -11.43 -12.44 16.51
CA SER A 161 -12.13 -12.01 17.73
C SER A 161 -12.23 -10.49 17.90
N GLU A 162 -11.47 -9.72 17.14
CA GLU A 162 -11.46 -8.25 17.17
C GLU A 162 -12.27 -7.64 16.02
N VAL A 163 -12.73 -8.44 15.06
CA VAL A 163 -13.55 -7.97 13.95
C VAL A 163 -14.96 -7.68 14.47
N PRO A 164 -15.47 -6.45 14.33
CA PRO A 164 -16.86 -6.15 14.69
C PRO A 164 -17.81 -7.04 13.90
N ALA A 165 -18.85 -7.57 14.55
CA ALA A 165 -19.94 -8.22 13.84
C ALA A 165 -20.62 -7.19 12.93
N GLN A 166 -20.28 -7.21 11.63
CA GLN A 166 -20.96 -6.38 10.65
C GLN A 166 -22.32 -7.02 10.38
N ALA A 167 -23.39 -6.25 10.60
CA ALA A 167 -24.73 -6.65 10.15
C ALA A 167 -24.71 -6.84 8.62
N LEU A 168 -25.55 -7.73 8.11
CA LEU A 168 -25.74 -7.97 6.66
C LEU A 168 -26.33 -6.76 5.91
N ASP A 169 -26.50 -5.62 6.59
CA ASP A 169 -27.16 -4.42 6.07
C ASP A 169 -26.23 -3.56 5.21
N ASP A 170 -26.82 -2.77 4.33
CA ASP A 170 -26.16 -2.12 3.17
C ASP A 170 -25.13 -1.02 3.52
N GLU A 171 -25.02 -0.61 4.79
CA GLU A 171 -24.02 0.38 5.23
C GLU A 171 -22.68 -0.27 5.55
N PHE A 172 -21.83 -0.41 4.53
CA PHE A 172 -20.44 -0.83 4.69
C PHE A 172 -19.66 0.19 5.53
N VAL A 173 -19.33 -0.16 6.78
CA VAL A 173 -18.53 0.67 7.69
C VAL A 173 -17.10 0.13 7.79
N ILE A 174 -16.12 1.00 7.55
CA ILE A 174 -14.69 0.70 7.73
C ILE A 174 -14.33 0.90 9.21
N PRO A 175 -13.75 -0.10 9.90
CA PRO A 175 -13.38 0.04 11.30
C PRO A 175 -12.36 1.17 11.52
N GLU A 176 -12.74 2.16 12.32
CA GLU A 176 -11.82 3.23 12.75
C GLU A 176 -11.14 2.93 14.10
N ALA A 177 -11.75 2.05 14.90
CA ALA A 177 -11.23 1.68 16.22
C ALA A 177 -9.95 0.89 16.08
N LEU A 178 -8.98 1.10 16.97
CA LEU A 178 -7.79 0.25 16.99
C LEU A 178 -8.14 -1.19 17.34
N PRO A 179 -7.35 -2.17 16.84
CA PRO A 179 -7.38 -3.51 17.37
C PRO A 179 -7.19 -3.49 18.89
N GLN A 180 -8.03 -4.25 19.61
CA GLN A 180 -8.10 -4.23 21.08
C GLN A 180 -6.73 -4.48 21.72
N ARG A 181 -5.92 -5.37 21.12
CA ARG A 181 -4.54 -5.66 21.57
C ARG A 181 -3.58 -4.47 21.51
N LEU A 182 -3.90 -3.41 20.77
CA LEU A 182 -3.11 -2.19 20.66
C LEU A 182 -3.60 -1.07 21.58
N VAL A 183 -4.85 -1.12 22.04
CA VAL A 183 -5.46 -0.07 22.89
C VAL A 183 -4.62 0.27 24.13
N PRO A 184 -4.01 -0.68 24.88
CA PRO A 184 -3.23 -0.36 26.08
C PRO A 184 -1.97 0.49 25.82
N TYR A 185 -1.54 0.63 24.57
CA TYR A 185 -0.34 1.37 24.20
C TYR A 185 -0.61 2.82 23.85
N PHE A 186 -1.88 3.22 23.81
CA PHE A 186 -2.31 4.54 23.39
C PHE A 186 -3.16 5.23 24.46
N ARG A 187 -3.06 6.55 24.51
CA ARG A 187 -3.91 7.38 25.37
C ARG A 187 -5.37 7.29 24.93
N GLU A 188 -6.31 7.63 25.81
CA GLU A 188 -7.75 7.51 25.51
C GLU A 188 -8.18 8.30 24.27
N ASN A 189 -7.60 9.48 24.07
CA ASN A 189 -7.84 10.31 22.89
C ASN A 189 -7.20 9.78 21.59
N MET A 190 -6.47 8.66 21.65
CA MET A 190 -5.80 8.01 20.53
C MET A 190 -6.33 6.59 20.28
N ARG A 191 -7.58 6.28 20.67
CA ARG A 191 -8.16 4.93 20.44
C ARG A 191 -8.67 4.69 19.01
N LYS A 192 -8.58 5.69 18.14
CA LYS A 192 -8.91 5.60 16.71
C LYS A 192 -7.65 5.65 15.85
N VAL A 193 -7.69 5.00 14.70
CA VAL A 193 -6.59 4.94 13.73
C VAL A 193 -6.20 6.35 13.23
N GLY A 194 -7.17 7.19 12.89
CA GLY A 194 -6.94 8.54 12.37
C GLY A 194 -6.05 9.42 13.27
N PRO A 195 -6.42 9.64 14.55
CA PRO A 195 -5.59 10.37 15.51
C PRO A 195 -4.17 9.80 15.66
N ILE A 196 -3.99 8.48 15.63
CA ILE A 196 -2.66 7.84 15.69
C ILE A 196 -1.84 8.15 14.46
N ARG A 197 -2.44 8.03 13.27
CA ARG A 197 -1.77 8.38 12.01
C ARG A 197 -1.36 9.84 12.02
N GLN A 198 -2.27 10.75 12.36
CA GLN A 198 -1.97 12.18 12.46
C GLN A 198 -0.83 12.45 13.46
N PHE A 199 -0.85 11.79 14.62
CA PHE A 199 0.22 11.89 15.60
C PHE A 199 1.56 11.47 14.99
N PHE A 200 1.69 10.28 14.41
CA PHE A 200 2.98 9.83 13.88
C PHE A 200 3.39 10.49 12.57
N ARG A 201 2.44 10.97 11.76
CA ARG A 201 2.68 11.70 10.52
C ARG A 201 3.30 13.06 10.78
N ALA A 202 2.76 13.80 11.75
CA ALA A 202 3.35 15.04 12.26
C ALA A 202 3.76 16.06 11.17
N VAL A 203 2.91 16.24 10.14
CA VAL A 203 3.17 17.15 9.00
C VAL A 203 3.53 18.56 9.47
N ASP A 204 2.77 19.12 10.41
CA ASP A 204 2.94 20.50 10.88
C ASP A 204 3.94 20.63 12.04
N LYS A 205 4.91 19.73 12.12
CA LYS A 205 5.92 19.71 13.19
C LYS A 205 7.31 19.84 12.61
N ASP A 206 8.21 20.39 13.42
CA ASP A 206 9.62 20.52 13.12
C ASP A 206 10.30 19.13 12.96
N ASP A 207 11.46 19.13 12.31
CA ASP A 207 12.22 17.92 11.96
C ASP A 207 12.58 17.10 13.20
N GLU A 208 12.91 17.74 14.33
CA GLU A 208 13.26 17.06 15.57
C GLU A 208 12.05 16.30 16.14
N THR A 209 10.89 16.95 16.19
CA THR A 209 9.63 16.33 16.61
C THR A 209 9.25 15.17 15.70
N ARG A 210 9.36 15.32 14.38
CA ARG A 210 9.07 14.26 13.40
C ARG A 210 10.00 13.06 13.61
N ASP A 211 11.29 13.31 13.78
CA ASP A 211 12.29 12.27 14.02
C ASP A 211 12.09 11.57 15.37
N ARG A 212 11.69 12.30 16.41
CA ARG A 212 11.33 11.74 17.72
C ARG A 212 10.12 10.81 17.60
N ARG A 213 9.05 11.24 16.93
CA ARG A 213 7.83 10.43 16.75
C ARG A 213 8.08 9.20 15.87
N ARG A 214 8.91 9.31 14.83
CA ARG A 214 9.37 8.16 14.03
C ARG A 214 10.17 7.16 14.87
N ARG A 215 11.08 7.63 15.73
CA ARG A 215 11.82 6.78 16.68
C ARG A 215 10.88 6.08 17.66
N LEU A 216 9.87 6.78 18.18
CA LEU A 216 8.84 6.21 19.05
C LEU A 216 8.04 5.11 18.35
N LEU A 217 7.57 5.36 17.13
CA LEU A 217 6.85 4.37 16.33
C LEU A 217 7.69 3.11 16.09
N ARG A 218 8.95 3.29 15.68
CA ARG A 218 9.89 2.19 15.47
C ARG A 218 10.14 1.40 16.76
N HIS A 219 10.29 2.09 17.89
CA HIS A 219 10.45 1.45 19.20
C HIS A 219 9.20 0.63 19.57
N MET A 220 8.01 1.18 19.36
CA MET A 220 6.75 0.50 19.61
C MET A 220 6.63 -0.77 18.74
N TYR A 221 6.87 -0.69 17.43
CA TYR A 221 6.88 -1.87 16.57
C TYR A 221 7.92 -2.90 16.99
N LYS A 222 9.15 -2.48 17.34
CA LYS A 222 10.18 -3.38 17.85
C LYS A 222 9.71 -4.12 19.10
N LYS A 223 9.15 -3.41 20.08
CA LYS A 223 8.63 -3.99 21.32
C LYS A 223 7.49 -4.98 21.04
N ARG A 224 6.59 -4.65 20.11
CA ARG A 224 5.46 -5.51 19.75
C ARG A 224 5.92 -6.77 19.03
N LEU A 225 6.80 -6.67 18.04
CA LEU A 225 7.37 -7.82 17.35
C LEU A 225 8.10 -8.75 18.33
N ALA A 226 8.87 -8.21 19.27
CA ALA A 226 9.56 -9.00 20.28
C ALA A 226 8.59 -9.70 21.26
N ALA A 227 7.48 -9.04 21.63
CA ALA A 227 6.46 -9.63 22.51
C ALA A 227 5.65 -10.72 21.81
N LEU A 228 5.33 -10.51 20.53
CA LEU A 228 4.56 -11.46 19.73
C LEU A 228 5.41 -12.67 19.32
N PHE A 229 6.70 -12.46 19.07
CA PHE A 229 7.62 -13.48 18.56
C PHE A 229 8.90 -13.55 19.41
N PRO A 230 8.82 -14.05 20.66
CA PRO A 230 9.97 -14.18 21.53
C PRO A 230 11.09 -14.98 20.87
N GLY A 231 12.34 -14.50 20.96
CA GLY A 231 13.51 -15.16 20.39
C GLY A 231 13.71 -14.98 18.87
N ARG A 232 12.75 -14.42 18.14
CA ARG A 232 12.81 -14.25 16.66
C ARG A 232 13.14 -12.82 16.22
N ALA A 233 13.72 -12.00 17.10
CA ALA A 233 13.96 -10.58 16.84
C ALA A 233 14.83 -10.32 15.59
N GLU A 234 15.80 -11.19 15.32
CA GLU A 234 16.68 -11.08 14.16
C GLU A 234 15.96 -11.32 12.82
N GLU A 235 14.93 -12.16 12.79
CA GLU A 235 14.15 -12.42 11.59
C GLU A 235 13.35 -11.18 11.15
N PHE A 236 12.94 -10.36 12.11
CA PHE A 236 12.10 -9.18 11.87
C PHE A 236 12.86 -7.85 11.89
N LYS A 237 14.18 -7.87 12.10
CA LYS A 237 14.97 -6.64 12.22
C LYS A 237 14.87 -5.76 10.97
N ASP A 238 14.79 -6.39 9.80
CA ASP A 238 14.78 -5.71 8.52
C ASP A 238 13.43 -5.02 8.24
N LEU A 239 12.32 -5.44 8.88
CA LEU A 239 11.02 -4.73 8.83
C LEU A 239 11.08 -3.32 9.42
N LEU A 240 12.04 -3.07 10.32
CA LEU A 240 12.26 -1.77 10.95
C LEU A 240 13.30 -0.92 10.21
N SER A 241 13.76 -1.40 9.06
CA SER A 241 14.74 -0.75 8.19
C SER A 241 14.10 -0.35 6.86
N ARG A 242 14.74 0.57 6.12
CA ARG A 242 14.30 0.92 4.76
C ARG A 242 14.34 -0.28 3.82
N ARG A 243 15.21 -1.26 4.10
CA ARG A 243 15.38 -2.45 3.28
C ARG A 243 14.10 -3.29 3.29
N GLY A 244 13.37 -3.36 4.39
CA GLY A 244 12.28 -4.32 4.54
C GLY A 244 12.74 -5.77 4.47
N ILE A 245 11.81 -6.70 4.59
CA ILE A 245 12.08 -8.12 4.39
C ILE A 245 11.80 -8.50 2.94
N GLN A 246 12.67 -9.34 2.39
CA GLN A 246 12.44 -10.05 1.15
C GLN A 246 11.90 -11.44 1.47
N LEU A 247 10.66 -11.73 1.08
CA LEU A 247 10.00 -13.01 1.26
C LEU A 247 9.78 -13.63 -0.11
N ALA A 248 10.53 -14.70 -0.41
CA ALA A 248 10.67 -15.21 -1.77
C ALA A 248 11.01 -14.07 -2.75
N SER A 249 10.10 -13.72 -3.64
CA SER A 249 10.29 -12.66 -4.63
C SER A 249 9.54 -11.37 -4.34
N GLU A 250 8.85 -11.32 -3.20
CA GLU A 250 8.00 -10.22 -2.76
C GLU A 250 8.71 -9.44 -1.66
N LYS A 251 8.50 -8.12 -1.66
CA LYS A 251 9.13 -7.23 -0.70
C LYS A 251 8.10 -6.68 0.26
N MET A 252 8.39 -6.75 1.56
CA MET A 252 7.51 -6.31 2.62
C MET A 252 8.16 -5.26 3.54
N ASN A 253 7.41 -4.22 3.87
CA ASN A 253 7.75 -3.21 4.87
C ASN A 253 6.61 -2.98 5.86
N LEU A 254 6.91 -2.28 6.96
CA LEU A 254 5.88 -1.82 7.90
C LEU A 254 5.41 -0.42 7.52
N TYR A 255 4.11 -0.26 7.36
CA TYR A 255 3.52 1.05 7.21
C TYR A 255 3.53 1.80 8.55
N PRO A 256 3.78 3.13 8.61
CA PRO A 256 4.30 4.02 7.56
C PRO A 256 5.84 4.14 7.51
N LEU A 257 6.61 3.23 8.13
CA LEU A 257 8.06 3.36 8.19
C LEU A 257 8.69 3.35 6.78
N TYR A 258 9.44 4.42 6.46
CA TYR A 258 10.13 4.62 5.17
C TYR A 258 9.19 4.68 3.95
N PHE A 259 7.90 4.90 4.15
CA PHE A 259 6.92 4.94 3.06
C PHE A 259 7.27 6.01 2.01
N GLU A 260 7.58 7.22 2.45
CA GLU A 260 7.91 8.35 1.58
C GLU A 260 9.22 8.11 0.79
N ASP A 261 10.19 7.40 1.41
CA ASP A 261 11.42 6.99 0.74
C ASP A 261 11.12 6.02 -0.42
N TRP A 262 10.23 5.06 -0.20
CA TRP A 262 9.78 4.11 -1.22
C TRP A 262 9.07 4.80 -2.37
N VAL A 263 8.13 5.69 -2.07
CA VAL A 263 7.45 6.50 -3.09
C VAL A 263 8.47 7.28 -3.93
N CYS A 264 9.43 7.93 -3.28
CA CYS A 264 10.47 8.72 -3.96
C CYS A 264 11.34 7.86 -4.89
N ASP A 265 11.78 6.70 -4.42
CA ASP A 265 12.63 5.80 -5.20
C ASP A 265 11.89 5.22 -6.41
N LEU A 266 10.64 4.77 -6.23
CA LEU A 266 9.85 4.20 -7.32
C LEU A 266 9.52 5.25 -8.38
N MET A 267 9.18 6.49 -7.98
CA MET A 267 8.95 7.59 -8.92
C MET A 267 10.22 7.96 -9.70
N ARG A 268 11.39 7.94 -9.06
CA ARG A 268 12.69 8.14 -9.73
C ARG A 268 13.00 6.99 -10.68
N LYS A 269 12.75 5.74 -10.28
CA LYS A 269 12.98 4.54 -11.07
C LYS A 269 12.11 4.54 -12.33
N ALA A 270 10.81 4.82 -12.21
CA ALA A 270 9.90 4.96 -13.35
C ALA A 270 10.37 6.04 -14.32
N ARG A 271 10.73 7.22 -13.81
CA ARG A 271 11.24 8.32 -14.64
C ARG A 271 12.53 7.93 -15.37
N ARG A 272 13.45 7.22 -14.71
CA ARG A 272 14.71 6.78 -15.31
C ARG A 272 14.46 5.76 -16.43
N ASN A 273 13.57 4.81 -16.20
CA ASN A 273 13.26 3.77 -17.18
C ASN A 273 12.51 4.30 -18.41
N ALA A 274 11.76 5.40 -18.26
CA ALA A 274 11.08 6.07 -19.37
C ALA A 274 12.00 6.95 -20.23
N ARG A 275 13.27 7.16 -19.85
CA ARG A 275 14.22 7.90 -20.71
C ARG A 275 14.68 6.98 -21.84
N PRO A 276 14.69 7.45 -23.10
CA PRO A 276 15.28 6.68 -24.19
C PRO A 276 16.74 6.37 -23.84
N LYS A 277 17.17 5.13 -24.07
CA LYS A 277 18.59 4.78 -24.04
C LYS A 277 19.21 5.48 -25.25
N GLY A 278 19.99 6.53 -24.99
CA GLY A 278 20.82 7.17 -26.01
C GLY A 278 21.90 6.23 -26.50
#